data_AF-A0A537NUT8-F1
#
_entry.id   AF-A0A537NUT8-F1
#
_cell.length_a   1.000
_cell.length_b   1.000
_cell.length_c   1.000
_cell.angle_alpha   90.00
_cell.angle_beta   90.00
_cell.angle_gamma   90.00
#
_symmetry.space_group_name_H-M   'P 1'
#
loop_
_entity.id
_entity.type
_entity.pdbx_description
1 polymer ?
#
loop_
_entity_poly.entity_id
_entity_poly.type
_entity_poly.pdbx_seq_one_letter_code
_entity_poly.pdbx_strand_id
1 'polypeptide(L)'
;MISSTKRITVIGAGIIGVCTANYLLREGFDVEVIDPVLPGSEGQCSYGNAGGICPGSCIPNAMPGLMKNIPKWLLDPEGPLFVRLSYLPQALPWLLRYLVSARKERVAEIADAMRSLHRLTFECYEPLVKAAGCEDLLAKRGQLFVYEDPQGPEKSAFSLGLRRERGVNFQVLNKDELRQLEPALAPIYQRAVFLPDQGQTKNPGRLVASLAEYAARQGVRFIRARVTGFEMGTDGPTTIVTDAGKRPVERVVLAAGAWSGELAKKLGTRVPLDSERGYHVMVTGADVGLRIQTLSAERKFVASPMEEGLRLAGTVEIAGLEAPPNFARADILLHQGRQMFPQLQVGEVKRWMGHRPGTPDSIPVIDVSQRYRNVFFAFGHGHQGLIAGSSAPIASSQKIAPSLLIRIGGESWLCAMRGPARYWPDNSTNLILRRFQIVSAAHPGTKKNRYGLALTSVKNRNSIVNETFHFWVK
;
A
#
# COMPACT_ATOMS: atom_id res chain seq x y z
N MET A 1 -1.52 -40.31 11.65
CA MET A 1 -0.24 -39.73 11.22
C MET A 1 -0.54 -38.39 10.54
N ILE A 2 -0.33 -37.27 11.24
CA ILE A 2 -0.43 -35.95 10.59
C ILE A 2 0.80 -35.85 9.68
N SER A 3 0.56 -35.79 8.37
CA SER A 3 1.61 -35.70 7.36
C SER A 3 2.62 -34.61 7.72
N SER A 4 3.89 -34.98 7.73
CA SER A 4 5.10 -34.20 8.01
C SER A 4 5.44 -33.17 6.93
N THR A 5 4.49 -32.86 6.05
CA THR A 5 4.77 -32.17 4.81
C THR A 5 4.90 -30.67 5.04
N LYS A 6 6.13 -30.18 4.93
CA LYS A 6 6.51 -28.77 5.06
C LYS A 6 6.33 -27.99 3.75
N ARG A 7 5.39 -28.38 2.88
CA ARG A 7 5.20 -27.72 1.57
C ARG A 7 4.29 -26.52 1.71
N ILE A 8 4.70 -25.39 1.14
CA ILE A 8 3.93 -24.16 1.15
C ILE A 8 4.07 -23.41 -0.17
N THR A 9 2.95 -22.96 -0.72
CA THR A 9 2.92 -22.16 -1.94
C THR A 9 2.59 -20.71 -1.61
N VAL A 10 3.48 -19.79 -1.99
CA VAL A 10 3.27 -18.34 -1.93
C VAL A 10 2.77 -17.86 -3.29
N ILE A 11 1.64 -17.16 -3.31
CA ILE A 11 1.08 -16.58 -4.53
C ILE A 11 1.45 -15.10 -4.55
N GLY A 12 2.29 -14.71 -5.51
CA GLY A 12 2.85 -13.37 -5.67
C GLY A 12 4.34 -13.33 -5.36
N ALA A 13 5.12 -12.74 -6.26
CA ALA A 13 6.57 -12.61 -6.18
C ALA A 13 7.02 -11.13 -6.12
N GLY A 14 6.16 -10.24 -5.62
CA GLY A 14 6.58 -8.92 -5.17
C GLY A 14 7.34 -9.00 -3.84
N ILE A 15 7.78 -7.85 -3.30
CA ILE A 15 8.62 -7.79 -2.08
C ILE A 15 8.04 -8.60 -0.91
N ILE A 16 6.72 -8.52 -0.67
CA ILE A 16 6.06 -9.26 0.42
C ILE A 16 6.17 -10.77 0.22
N GLY A 17 5.89 -11.25 -0.99
CA GLY A 17 5.95 -12.67 -1.31
C GLY A 17 7.38 -13.22 -1.28
N VAL A 18 8.34 -12.49 -1.84
CA VAL A 18 9.77 -12.86 -1.85
C VAL A 18 10.33 -12.92 -0.44
N CYS A 19 10.08 -11.92 0.40
CA CYS A 19 10.53 -11.96 1.78
C CYS A 19 9.81 -13.05 2.59
N THR A 20 8.52 -13.30 2.33
CA THR A 20 7.80 -14.43 2.93
C THR A 20 8.42 -15.77 2.56
N ALA A 21 8.76 -15.98 1.29
CA ALA A 21 9.43 -17.19 0.86
C ALA A 21 10.79 -17.39 1.53
N ASN A 22 11.58 -16.32 1.66
CA ASN A 22 12.86 -16.35 2.36
C ASN A 22 12.73 -16.71 3.84
N TYR A 23 11.75 -16.14 4.55
CA TYR A 23 11.52 -16.48 5.96
C TYR A 23 11.01 -17.91 6.14
N LEU A 24 10.09 -18.37 5.29
CA LEU A 24 9.60 -19.76 5.32
C LEU A 24 10.71 -20.77 5.01
N LEU A 25 11.58 -20.46 4.05
CA LEU A 25 12.74 -21.28 3.72
C LEU A 25 13.68 -21.45 4.93
N ARG A 26 13.95 -20.37 5.68
CA ARG A 26 14.82 -20.42 6.88
C ARG A 26 14.27 -21.33 7.99
N GLU A 27 12.97 -21.54 8.00
CA GLU A 27 12.27 -22.45 8.93
C GLU A 27 12.22 -23.89 8.41
N GLY A 28 12.84 -24.13 7.26
CA GLY A 28 12.94 -25.43 6.62
C GLY A 28 11.68 -25.86 5.89
N PHE A 29 10.82 -24.92 5.46
CA PHE A 29 9.73 -25.24 4.54
C PHE A 29 10.25 -25.48 3.11
N ASP A 30 9.60 -26.39 2.40
CA ASP A 30 9.73 -26.53 0.95
C ASP A 30 8.79 -25.51 0.29
N VAL A 31 9.37 -24.44 -0.25
CA VAL A 31 8.63 -23.27 -0.70
C VAL A 31 8.57 -23.21 -2.23
N GLU A 32 7.37 -23.00 -2.74
CA GLU A 32 7.11 -22.62 -4.13
C GLU A 32 6.50 -21.22 -4.17
N VAL A 33 6.93 -20.38 -5.11
CA VAL A 33 6.37 -19.05 -5.36
C VAL A 33 5.79 -19.01 -6.77
N ILE A 34 4.53 -18.61 -6.92
CA ILE A 34 3.85 -18.50 -8.22
C ILE A 34 3.52 -17.05 -8.52
N ASP A 35 4.01 -16.54 -9.65
CA ASP A 35 3.72 -15.18 -10.13
C ASP A 35 3.75 -15.12 -11.67
N PRO A 36 2.90 -14.32 -12.34
CA PRO A 36 2.93 -14.21 -13.81
C PRO A 36 4.20 -13.55 -14.37
N VAL A 37 4.93 -12.78 -13.57
CA VAL A 37 6.15 -12.06 -13.98
C VAL A 37 7.33 -12.40 -13.09
N LEU A 38 8.54 -12.05 -13.55
CA LEU A 38 9.74 -12.28 -12.76
C LEU A 38 9.80 -11.34 -11.54
N PRO A 39 10.35 -11.79 -10.40
CA PRO A 39 10.60 -10.95 -9.24
C PRO A 39 11.44 -9.72 -9.62
N GLY A 40 11.03 -8.54 -9.17
CA GLY A 40 11.73 -7.28 -9.44
C GLY A 40 11.46 -6.66 -10.81
N SER A 41 10.63 -7.27 -11.65
CA SER A 41 10.30 -6.75 -12.98
C SER A 41 9.36 -5.53 -12.95
N GLU A 42 9.36 -4.77 -14.04
CA GLU A 42 8.56 -3.53 -14.19
C GLU A 42 7.04 -3.76 -14.05
N GLY A 43 6.57 -4.98 -14.28
CA GLY A 43 5.16 -5.35 -14.09
C GLY A 43 4.72 -5.39 -12.62
N GLN A 44 5.64 -5.27 -11.66
CA GLN A 44 5.34 -5.36 -10.23
C GLN A 44 5.25 -4.00 -9.56
N CYS A 45 4.30 -3.84 -8.65
CA CYS A 45 4.20 -2.64 -7.81
C CYS A 45 5.47 -2.40 -6.96
N SER A 46 6.21 -3.46 -6.62
CA SER A 46 7.47 -3.34 -5.88
C SER A 46 8.55 -2.61 -6.66
N TYR A 47 8.65 -2.85 -7.98
CA TYR A 47 9.62 -2.16 -8.85
C TYR A 47 9.40 -0.65 -8.87
N GLY A 48 8.14 -0.23 -9.08
CA GLY A 48 7.81 1.18 -9.27
C GLY A 48 7.60 1.98 -7.99
N ASN A 49 7.95 1.42 -6.82
CA ASN A 49 7.92 2.14 -5.55
C ASN A 49 8.92 3.32 -5.57
N ALA A 50 8.65 4.37 -4.79
CA ALA A 50 9.56 5.51 -4.63
C ALA A 50 10.87 5.18 -3.91
N GLY A 51 11.03 3.96 -3.36
CA GLY A 51 12.25 3.52 -2.71
C GLY A 51 12.39 3.98 -1.25
N GLY A 52 11.33 4.50 -0.62
CA GLY A 52 11.37 4.86 0.79
C GLY A 52 11.34 3.63 1.69
N ILE A 53 12.25 3.56 2.66
CA ILE A 53 12.30 2.53 3.70
C ILE A 53 12.15 3.23 5.04
N CYS A 54 10.91 3.44 5.46
CA CYS A 54 10.59 4.38 6.53
C CYS A 54 9.93 3.72 7.75
N PRO A 55 10.70 3.22 8.74
CA PRO A 55 10.17 2.69 10.01
C PRO A 55 9.20 3.61 10.76
N GLY A 56 9.33 4.93 10.57
CA GLY A 56 8.46 5.95 11.16
C GLY A 56 7.17 6.23 10.38
N SER A 57 6.90 5.49 9.31
CA SER A 57 5.69 5.62 8.50
C SER A 57 4.48 5.01 9.21
N CYS A 58 3.92 5.72 10.19
CA CYS A 58 2.76 5.24 10.95
C CYS A 58 1.46 5.98 10.62
N ILE A 59 1.52 7.14 9.95
CA ILE A 59 0.33 7.96 9.74
C ILE A 59 -0.49 7.42 8.55
N PRO A 60 -1.81 7.19 8.72
CA PRO A 60 -2.66 6.75 7.62
C PRO A 60 -2.81 7.80 6.52
N ASN A 61 -3.18 7.34 5.33
CA ASN A 61 -3.51 8.24 4.22
C ASN A 61 -4.80 9.05 4.50
N ALA A 62 -5.77 8.41 5.17
CA ALA A 62 -7.01 9.05 5.60
C ALA A 62 -6.79 9.85 6.89
N MET A 63 -6.84 11.18 6.79
CA MET A 63 -6.61 12.10 7.93
C MET A 63 -7.82 13.00 8.21
N PRO A 64 -8.01 13.47 9.46
CA PRO A 64 -9.11 14.36 9.78
C PRO A 64 -9.07 15.62 8.90
N GLY A 65 -10.22 16.04 8.38
CA GLY A 65 -10.32 17.17 7.45
C GLY A 65 -10.15 16.82 5.97
N LEU A 66 -9.90 15.54 5.63
CA LEU A 66 -9.84 15.04 4.25
C LEU A 66 -11.02 15.51 3.39
N MET A 67 -12.24 15.45 3.92
CA MET A 67 -13.47 15.87 3.22
C MET A 67 -13.43 17.31 2.71
N LYS A 68 -12.72 18.21 3.40
CA LYS A 68 -12.60 19.62 2.98
C LYS A 68 -11.72 19.79 1.74
N ASN A 69 -10.77 18.88 1.52
CA ASN A 69 -9.82 18.94 0.41
C ASN A 69 -10.31 18.19 -0.84
N ILE A 70 -11.22 17.23 -0.69
CA ILE A 70 -11.72 16.41 -1.80
C ILE A 70 -12.30 17.24 -2.95
N PRO A 71 -13.20 18.22 -2.73
CA PRO A 71 -13.74 19.01 -3.85
C PRO A 71 -12.65 19.74 -4.63
N LYS A 72 -11.68 20.33 -3.93
CA LYS A 72 -10.53 20.99 -4.56
C LYS A 72 -9.71 20.01 -5.40
N TRP A 73 -9.43 18.81 -4.88
CA TRP A 73 -8.64 17.81 -5.61
C TRP A 73 -9.38 17.20 -6.80
N LEU A 74 -10.70 17.03 -6.71
CA LEU A 74 -11.51 16.52 -7.83
C LEU A 74 -11.69 17.54 -8.96
N LEU A 75 -11.67 18.83 -8.63
CA LEU A 75 -11.76 19.93 -9.60
C LEU A 75 -10.40 20.31 -10.22
N ASP A 76 -9.30 19.93 -9.56
CA ASP A 76 -7.93 20.21 -10.02
C ASP A 76 -7.43 19.04 -10.91
N PRO A 77 -7.26 19.23 -12.22
CA PRO A 77 -6.75 18.19 -13.12
C PRO A 77 -5.34 17.71 -12.73
N GLU A 78 -4.57 18.55 -12.06
CA GLU A 78 -3.23 18.26 -11.54
C GLU A 78 -3.23 17.79 -10.09
N GLY A 79 -4.40 17.79 -9.43
CA GLY A 79 -4.56 17.45 -8.02
C GLY A 79 -4.11 16.04 -7.69
N PRO A 80 -3.68 15.72 -6.46
CA PRO A 80 -3.01 14.45 -6.13
C PRO A 80 -3.91 13.20 -6.16
N LEU A 81 -5.23 13.35 -6.17
CA LEU A 81 -6.20 12.26 -6.18
C LEU A 81 -7.15 12.40 -7.38
N PHE A 82 -7.28 11.34 -8.17
CA PHE A 82 -8.22 11.28 -9.28
C PHE A 82 -9.09 10.04 -9.15
N VAL A 83 -10.41 10.19 -9.30
CA VAL A 83 -11.36 9.07 -9.34
C VAL A 83 -12.01 9.05 -10.71
N ARG A 84 -11.86 7.95 -11.44
CA ARG A 84 -12.47 7.81 -12.76
C ARG A 84 -13.98 7.70 -12.61
N LEU A 85 -14.74 8.61 -13.22
CA LEU A 85 -16.20 8.69 -13.09
C LEU A 85 -16.90 7.35 -13.41
N SER A 86 -16.45 6.66 -14.46
CA SER A 86 -17.01 5.35 -14.85
C SER A 86 -16.77 4.23 -13.83
N TYR A 87 -15.83 4.41 -12.91
CA TYR A 87 -15.49 3.47 -11.84
C TYR A 87 -16.00 3.90 -10.46
N LEU A 88 -16.55 5.12 -10.34
CA LEU A 88 -17.04 5.67 -9.08
C LEU A 88 -18.07 4.77 -8.39
N PRO A 89 -19.06 4.14 -9.08
CA PRO A 89 -20.00 3.23 -8.42
C PRO A 89 -19.32 2.04 -7.74
N GLN A 90 -18.29 1.48 -8.36
CA GLN A 90 -17.51 0.35 -7.82
C GLN A 90 -16.59 0.79 -6.67
N ALA A 91 -15.99 1.98 -6.77
CA ALA A 91 -15.12 2.55 -5.74
C ALA A 91 -15.90 3.05 -4.51
N LEU A 92 -17.19 3.41 -4.65
CA LEU A 92 -17.96 4.10 -3.62
C LEU A 92 -17.97 3.40 -2.25
N PRO A 93 -18.18 2.07 -2.14
CA PRO A 93 -18.12 1.38 -0.84
C PRO A 93 -16.74 1.46 -0.18
N TRP A 94 -15.67 1.45 -0.97
CA TRP A 94 -14.30 1.61 -0.48
C TRP A 94 -14.06 3.06 -0.03
N LEU A 95 -14.48 4.04 -0.83
CA LEU A 95 -14.36 5.47 -0.53
C LEU A 95 -15.09 5.84 0.77
N LEU A 96 -16.31 5.35 0.98
CA LEU A 96 -17.05 5.59 2.22
C LEU A 96 -16.32 5.03 3.45
N ARG A 97 -15.72 3.84 3.34
CA ARG A 97 -14.91 3.26 4.42
C ARG A 97 -13.62 4.04 4.65
N TYR A 98 -13.02 4.58 3.59
CA TYR A 98 -11.82 5.40 3.65
C TYR A 98 -12.10 6.70 4.43
N LEU A 99 -13.24 7.34 4.16
CA LEU A 99 -13.70 8.52 4.89
C LEU A 99 -13.97 8.23 6.37
N VAL A 100 -14.61 7.10 6.68
CA VAL A 100 -14.85 6.67 8.07
C VAL A 100 -13.54 6.41 8.83
N SER A 101 -12.47 6.05 8.11
CA SER A 101 -11.14 5.82 8.68
C SER A 101 -10.40 7.12 9.03
N ALA A 102 -10.86 8.27 8.52
CA ALA A 102 -10.29 9.59 8.79
C ALA A 102 -10.68 10.20 10.16
N ARG A 103 -11.44 9.49 11.00
CA ARG A 103 -11.81 9.94 12.35
C ARG A 103 -10.60 9.92 13.28
N LYS A 104 -10.49 10.90 14.19
CA LYS A 104 -9.29 11.09 15.03
C LYS A 104 -8.92 9.85 15.84
N GLU A 105 -9.91 9.21 16.48
CA GLU A 105 -9.72 8.02 17.30
C GLU A 105 -9.22 6.86 16.44
N ARG A 106 -9.81 6.70 15.25
CA ARG A 106 -9.42 5.64 14.31
C ARG A 106 -8.02 5.87 13.74
N VAL A 107 -7.63 7.12 13.53
CA VAL A 107 -6.29 7.49 13.06
C VAL A 107 -5.22 7.11 14.09
N ALA A 108 -5.48 7.33 15.38
CA ALA A 108 -4.56 6.91 16.44
C ALA A 108 -4.39 5.37 16.47
N GLU A 109 -5.50 4.62 16.41
CA GLU A 109 -5.46 3.15 16.36
C GLU A 109 -4.69 2.61 15.14
N ILE A 110 -4.92 3.22 13.96
CA ILE A 110 -4.19 2.85 12.75
C ILE A 110 -2.71 3.17 12.91
N ALA A 111 -2.38 4.32 13.50
CA ALA A 111 -0.99 4.70 13.69
C ALA A 111 -0.24 3.78 14.66
N ASP A 112 -0.91 3.26 15.70
CA ASP A 112 -0.34 2.24 16.57
C ASP A 112 -0.05 0.96 15.79
N ALA A 113 -1.03 0.46 15.04
CA ALA A 113 -0.87 -0.77 14.24
C ALA A 113 0.26 -0.64 13.20
N MET A 114 0.32 0.48 12.49
CA MET A 114 1.34 0.74 11.48
C MET A 114 2.73 0.92 12.11
N ARG A 115 2.83 1.60 13.27
CA ARG A 115 4.10 1.68 13.99
C ARG A 115 4.58 0.31 14.45
N SER A 116 3.68 -0.50 15.01
CA SER A 116 4.00 -1.87 15.41
C SER A 116 4.54 -2.68 14.23
N LEU A 117 4.00 -2.51 13.03
CA LEU A 117 4.47 -3.21 11.84
C LEU A 117 5.82 -2.69 11.34
N HIS A 118 6.04 -1.37 11.31
CA HIS A 118 7.18 -0.79 10.61
C HIS A 118 8.41 -0.55 11.47
N ARG A 119 8.28 -0.47 12.81
CA ARG A 119 9.38 -0.01 13.67
C ARG A 119 10.67 -0.81 13.55
N LEU A 120 10.63 -2.12 13.27
CA LEU A 120 11.83 -2.94 13.08
C LEU A 120 12.10 -3.30 11.60
N THR A 121 11.70 -2.43 10.67
CA THR A 121 11.86 -2.67 9.23
C THR A 121 13.31 -3.03 8.88
N PHE A 122 14.30 -2.31 9.43
CA PHE A 122 15.70 -2.52 9.09
C PHE A 122 16.26 -3.79 9.70
N GLU A 123 15.95 -4.07 10.97
CA GLU A 123 16.35 -5.28 11.70
C GLU A 123 15.77 -6.52 11.02
N CYS A 124 14.56 -6.43 10.47
CA CYS A 124 13.95 -7.50 9.69
C CYS A 124 14.51 -7.61 8.27
N TYR A 125 15.07 -6.54 7.69
CA TYR A 125 15.72 -6.62 6.38
C TYR A 125 17.15 -7.14 6.46
N GLU A 126 17.88 -6.73 7.50
CA GLU A 126 19.30 -7.02 7.70
C GLU A 126 19.67 -8.50 7.45
N PRO A 127 19.00 -9.50 8.05
CA PRO A 127 19.39 -10.89 7.84
C PRO A 127 19.01 -11.42 6.45
N LEU A 128 18.16 -10.73 5.70
CA LEU A 128 17.82 -11.07 4.31
C LEU A 128 18.85 -10.48 3.34
N VAL A 129 19.14 -9.18 3.47
CA VAL A 129 20.09 -8.50 2.57
C VAL A 129 21.52 -8.98 2.76
N LYS A 130 21.93 -9.31 3.99
CA LYS A 130 23.25 -9.92 4.26
C LYS A 130 23.38 -11.29 3.60
N ALA A 131 22.34 -12.12 3.70
CA ALA A 131 22.37 -13.45 3.11
C ALA A 131 22.40 -13.39 1.57
N ALA A 132 21.68 -12.42 0.99
CA ALA A 132 21.66 -12.18 -0.45
C ALA A 132 22.88 -11.40 -0.99
N GLY A 133 23.71 -10.81 -0.12
CA GLY A 133 24.86 -9.98 -0.49
C GLY A 133 24.46 -8.67 -1.19
N CYS A 134 23.36 -8.04 -0.75
CA CYS A 134 22.80 -6.84 -1.36
C CYS A 134 22.57 -5.69 -0.35
N GLU A 135 23.37 -5.62 0.70
CA GLU A 135 23.29 -4.58 1.74
C GLU A 135 23.43 -3.16 1.17
N ASP A 136 24.14 -3.00 0.05
CA ASP A 136 24.32 -1.73 -0.65
C ASP A 136 22.99 -1.11 -1.12
N LEU A 137 21.94 -1.93 -1.26
CA LEU A 137 20.62 -1.50 -1.69
C LEU A 137 19.79 -0.85 -0.58
N LEU A 138 20.21 -0.89 0.68
CA LEU A 138 19.49 -0.27 1.80
C LEU A 138 20.40 0.74 2.52
N ALA A 139 20.03 2.02 2.43
CA ALA A 139 20.77 3.10 3.06
C ALA A 139 19.92 3.84 4.09
N LYS A 140 20.39 3.93 5.33
CA LYS A 140 19.77 4.76 6.39
C LYS A 140 20.23 6.22 6.25
N ARG A 141 19.55 6.98 5.38
CA ARG A 141 19.87 8.39 5.07
C ARG A 141 18.82 9.38 5.60
N GLY A 142 17.82 8.88 6.31
CA GLY A 142 16.65 9.65 6.72
C GLY A 142 15.65 9.90 5.59
N GLN A 143 14.64 10.71 5.88
CA GLN A 143 13.62 11.17 4.94
C GLN A 143 13.32 12.63 5.24
N LEU A 144 13.13 13.42 4.18
CA LEU A 144 12.90 14.86 4.28
C LEU A 144 11.51 15.23 3.78
N PHE A 145 10.78 16.02 4.55
CA PHE A 145 9.56 16.70 4.11
C PHE A 145 9.86 18.18 3.98
N VAL A 146 9.70 18.74 2.79
CA VAL A 146 9.98 20.17 2.52
C VAL A 146 8.68 20.94 2.34
N TYR A 147 8.70 22.19 2.82
CA TYR A 147 7.56 23.09 2.84
C TYR A 147 7.91 24.42 2.18
N GLU A 148 7.11 24.84 1.21
CA GLU A 148 7.14 26.22 0.68
C GLU A 148 6.56 27.20 1.69
N ASP A 149 5.56 26.76 2.45
CA ASP A 149 4.93 27.56 3.50
C ASP A 149 5.79 27.58 4.78
N PRO A 150 6.20 28.76 5.29
CA PRO A 150 6.90 28.88 6.57
C PRO A 150 6.15 28.29 7.78
N GLN A 151 4.83 28.13 7.69
CA GLN A 151 3.98 27.53 8.73
C GLN A 151 3.61 26.06 8.43
N GLY A 152 4.22 25.45 7.41
CA GLY A 152 3.92 24.09 6.97
C GLY A 152 4.05 23.01 8.06
N PRO A 153 5.15 22.98 8.84
CA PRO A 153 5.29 22.06 9.96
C PRO A 153 4.18 22.22 11.02
N GLU A 154 3.80 23.45 11.34
CA GLU A 154 2.76 23.79 12.31
C GLU A 154 1.38 23.34 11.81
N LYS A 155 1.09 23.52 10.51
CA LYS A 155 -0.12 22.96 9.87
C LYS A 155 -0.13 21.42 9.88
N SER A 156 1.04 20.80 9.99
CA SER A 156 1.22 19.35 10.09
C SER A 156 1.30 18.84 11.54
N ALA A 157 1.15 19.71 12.54
CA ALA A 157 1.41 19.43 13.95
C ALA A 157 0.64 18.21 14.48
N PHE A 158 -0.59 17.98 14.04
CA PHE A 158 -1.35 16.79 14.44
C PHE A 158 -0.65 15.48 14.00
N SER A 159 -0.21 15.41 12.74
CA SER A 159 0.50 14.23 12.22
C SER A 159 1.91 14.07 12.81
N LEU A 160 2.56 15.18 13.17
CA LEU A 160 3.87 15.18 13.84
C LEU A 160 3.73 14.78 15.30
N GLY A 161 2.67 15.21 15.98
CA GLY A 161 2.32 14.78 17.34
C GLY A 161 2.12 13.28 17.42
N LEU A 162 1.28 12.72 16.53
CA LEU A 162 1.07 11.27 16.45
C LEU A 162 2.36 10.48 16.22
N ARG A 163 3.27 11.00 15.40
CA ARG A 163 4.61 10.44 15.17
C ARG A 163 5.46 10.47 16.45
N ARG A 164 5.50 11.61 17.13
CA ARG A 164 6.26 11.81 18.38
C ARG A 164 5.79 10.88 19.49
N GLU A 165 4.47 10.81 19.71
CA GLU A 165 3.83 9.92 20.70
C GLU A 165 4.21 8.44 20.50
N ARG A 166 4.49 8.06 19.26
CA ARG A 166 4.88 6.70 18.87
C ARG A 166 6.39 6.50 18.77
N GLY A 167 7.18 7.46 19.25
CA GLY A 167 8.64 7.40 19.27
C GLY A 167 9.28 7.53 17.88
N VAL A 168 8.69 8.29 16.96
CA VAL A 168 9.36 8.68 15.70
C VAL A 168 10.17 9.93 15.97
N ASN A 169 11.50 9.85 15.78
CA ASN A 169 12.37 11.02 15.88
C ASN A 169 12.23 11.88 14.63
N PHE A 170 12.14 13.19 14.84
CA PHE A 170 12.18 14.17 13.76
C PHE A 170 12.71 15.52 14.25
N GLN A 171 13.28 16.28 13.33
CA GLN A 171 13.79 17.63 13.54
C GLN A 171 13.04 18.57 12.60
N VAL A 172 12.58 19.71 13.13
CA VAL A 172 12.01 20.77 12.30
C VAL A 172 13.16 21.71 11.94
N LEU A 173 13.44 21.85 10.66
CA LEU A 173 14.55 22.64 10.14
C LEU A 173 14.05 23.98 9.63
N ASN A 174 14.84 25.01 9.86
CA ASN A 174 14.71 26.29 9.16
C ASN A 174 15.33 26.20 7.75
N LYS A 175 15.24 27.30 7.01
CA LYS A 175 15.71 27.40 5.62
C LYS A 175 17.21 27.16 5.46
N ASP A 176 18.04 27.68 6.36
CA ASP A 176 19.49 27.59 6.25
C ASP A 176 19.99 26.20 6.63
N GLU A 177 19.40 25.61 7.69
CA GLU A 177 19.62 24.20 8.06
C GLU A 177 19.21 23.25 6.91
N LEU A 178 18.07 23.52 6.27
CA LEU A 178 17.62 22.77 5.09
C LEU A 178 18.63 22.86 3.94
N ARG A 179 19.12 24.07 3.62
CA ARG A 179 20.10 24.29 2.54
C ARG A 179 21.43 23.58 2.81
N GLN A 180 21.86 23.55 4.08
CA GLN A 180 23.06 22.81 4.47
C GLN A 180 22.85 21.29 4.34
N LEU A 181 21.67 20.80 4.77
CA LEU A 181 21.33 19.38 4.74
C LEU A 181 21.08 18.85 3.33
N GLU A 182 20.46 19.63 2.44
CA GLU A 182 20.15 19.20 1.07
C GLU A 182 20.25 20.39 0.09
N PRO A 183 21.47 20.73 -0.37
CA PRO A 183 21.72 21.91 -1.22
C PRO A 183 21.17 21.75 -2.64
N ALA A 184 20.80 20.54 -3.06
CA ALA A 184 20.23 20.27 -4.37
C ALA A 184 18.86 20.92 -4.61
N LEU A 185 18.14 21.27 -3.54
CA LEU A 185 16.77 21.77 -3.63
C LEU A 185 16.70 23.23 -4.09
N ALA A 186 15.66 23.56 -4.84
CA ALA A 186 15.31 24.93 -5.18
C ALA A 186 15.18 25.81 -3.91
N PRO A 187 15.60 27.09 -3.96
CA PRO A 187 15.55 28.00 -2.81
C PRO A 187 14.13 28.50 -2.44
N ILE A 188 13.09 27.78 -2.86
CA ILE A 188 11.66 28.08 -2.63
C ILE A 188 11.14 27.50 -1.30
N TYR A 189 11.78 26.45 -0.77
CA TYR A 189 11.38 25.82 0.48
C TYR A 189 11.88 26.63 1.70
N GLN A 190 10.98 26.95 2.62
CA GLN A 190 11.25 27.80 3.78
C GLN A 190 11.43 27.01 5.08
N ARG A 191 10.87 25.79 5.16
CA ARG A 191 10.98 24.89 6.31
C ARG A 191 11.08 23.45 5.85
N ALA A 192 11.60 22.59 6.73
CA ALA A 192 11.56 21.16 6.52
C ALA A 192 11.29 20.40 7.82
N VAL A 193 10.88 19.14 7.68
CA VAL A 193 10.87 18.15 8.75
C VAL A 193 11.75 16.98 8.31
N PHE A 194 12.85 16.75 9.03
CA PHE A 194 13.80 15.68 8.76
C PHE A 194 13.60 14.53 9.75
N LEU A 195 13.44 13.31 9.24
CA LEU A 195 13.31 12.09 10.03
C LEU A 195 14.61 11.28 9.85
N PRO A 196 15.56 11.31 10.80
CA PRO A 196 16.89 10.71 10.61
C PRO A 196 16.88 9.18 10.56
N ASP A 197 15.96 8.53 11.27
CA ASP A 197 15.92 7.06 11.40
C ASP A 197 15.28 6.35 10.20
N GLN A 198 14.92 7.10 9.15
CA GLN A 198 14.41 6.51 7.92
C GLN A 198 15.56 6.15 6.98
N GLY A 199 15.23 5.49 5.88
CA GLY A 199 16.18 5.23 4.83
C GLY A 199 15.50 5.05 3.49
N GLN A 200 16.29 4.54 2.56
CA GLN A 200 15.90 4.43 1.17
C GLN A 200 16.59 3.24 0.51
N THR A 201 15.98 2.76 -0.56
CA THR A 201 16.60 1.92 -1.56
C THR A 201 16.75 2.69 -2.85
N LYS A 202 17.95 2.58 -3.44
CA LYS A 202 18.29 3.18 -4.73
C LYS A 202 17.80 2.34 -5.92
N ASN A 203 17.28 1.13 -5.67
CA ASN A 203 16.75 0.25 -6.70
C ASN A 203 15.78 -0.81 -6.13
N PRO A 204 14.48 -0.49 -6.01
CA PRO A 204 13.47 -1.44 -5.54
C PRO A 204 13.39 -2.75 -6.34
N GLY A 205 13.55 -2.67 -7.67
CA GLY A 205 13.51 -3.83 -8.55
C GLY A 205 14.66 -4.78 -8.25
N ARG A 206 15.90 -4.26 -8.19
CA ARG A 206 17.08 -5.06 -7.85
C ARG A 206 17.02 -5.62 -6.44
N LEU A 207 16.44 -4.90 -5.48
CA LEU A 207 16.25 -5.43 -4.11
C LEU A 207 15.39 -6.70 -4.14
N VAL A 208 14.24 -6.66 -4.81
CA VAL A 208 13.35 -7.84 -4.93
C VAL A 208 14.03 -8.97 -5.70
N ALA A 209 14.67 -8.65 -6.83
CA ALA A 209 15.36 -9.64 -7.66
C ALA A 209 16.49 -10.35 -6.88
N SER A 210 17.34 -9.60 -6.18
CA SER A 210 18.47 -10.15 -5.41
C SER A 210 18.00 -11.09 -4.29
N LEU A 211 16.94 -10.71 -3.58
CA LEU A 211 16.34 -11.55 -2.53
C LEU A 211 15.70 -12.82 -3.10
N ALA A 212 15.10 -12.74 -4.29
CA ALA A 212 14.51 -13.89 -4.97
C ALA A 212 15.57 -14.84 -5.54
N GLU A 213 16.63 -14.30 -6.14
CA GLU A 213 17.77 -15.07 -6.64
C GLU A 213 18.46 -15.84 -5.52
N TYR A 214 18.69 -15.18 -4.37
CA TYR A 214 19.21 -15.87 -3.19
C TYR A 214 18.28 -17.01 -2.76
N ALA A 215 16.98 -16.76 -2.61
CA ALA A 215 16.02 -17.79 -2.23
C ALA A 215 16.00 -18.97 -3.22
N ALA A 216 16.11 -18.69 -4.52
CA ALA A 216 16.17 -19.72 -5.55
C ALA A 216 17.43 -20.59 -5.42
N ARG A 217 18.60 -19.99 -5.17
CA ARG A 217 19.85 -20.72 -4.91
C ARG A 217 19.77 -21.61 -3.67
N GLN A 218 18.93 -21.23 -2.70
CA GLN A 218 18.69 -22.02 -1.49
C GLN A 218 17.57 -23.06 -1.64
N GLY A 219 16.93 -23.17 -2.82
CA GLY A 219 15.97 -24.23 -3.13
C GLY A 219 14.50 -23.79 -3.25
N VAL A 220 14.18 -22.50 -3.10
CA VAL A 220 12.82 -22.00 -3.40
C VAL A 220 12.54 -22.12 -4.88
N ARG A 221 11.40 -22.73 -5.24
CA ARG A 221 10.98 -22.86 -6.64
C ARG A 221 10.16 -21.65 -7.06
N PHE A 222 10.60 -20.91 -8.08
CA PHE A 222 9.81 -19.83 -8.68
C PHE A 222 9.15 -20.32 -9.96
N ILE A 223 7.82 -20.20 -10.03
CA ILE A 223 7.00 -20.63 -11.16
C ILE A 223 6.35 -19.41 -11.80
N ARG A 224 6.60 -19.28 -13.10
CA ARG A 224 5.97 -18.25 -13.91
C ARG A 224 4.59 -18.70 -14.38
N ALA A 225 3.56 -18.34 -13.64
CA ALA A 225 2.17 -18.63 -13.98
C ALA A 225 1.21 -17.65 -13.28
N ARG A 226 0.05 -17.39 -13.88
CA ARG A 226 -1.02 -16.63 -13.25
C ARG A 226 -1.94 -17.57 -12.49
N VAL A 227 -2.06 -17.40 -11.18
CA VAL A 227 -3.12 -18.06 -10.41
C VAL A 227 -4.48 -17.47 -10.79
N THR A 228 -5.39 -18.33 -11.23
CA THR A 228 -6.76 -17.95 -11.61
C THR A 228 -7.80 -18.45 -10.61
N GLY A 229 -7.49 -19.43 -9.76
CA GLY A 229 -8.43 -19.92 -8.75
C GLY A 229 -7.93 -21.11 -7.95
N PHE A 230 -8.87 -21.80 -7.32
CA PHE A 230 -8.61 -22.93 -6.43
C PHE A 230 -9.66 -24.02 -6.63
N GLU A 231 -9.25 -25.29 -6.53
CA GLU A 231 -10.17 -26.39 -6.26
C GLU A 231 -10.21 -26.65 -4.77
N MET A 232 -11.42 -26.83 -4.25
CA MET A 232 -11.66 -26.89 -2.82
C MET A 232 -11.95 -28.33 -2.39
N GLY A 233 -11.25 -28.78 -1.35
CA GLY A 233 -11.63 -29.95 -0.57
C GLY A 233 -12.52 -29.57 0.62
N THR A 234 -12.72 -30.52 1.53
CA THR A 234 -13.48 -30.34 2.77
C THR A 234 -12.89 -29.25 3.66
N ASP A 235 -11.56 -29.22 3.79
CA ASP A 235 -10.86 -28.41 4.79
C ASP A 235 -10.11 -27.19 4.21
N GLY A 236 -10.26 -26.92 2.92
CA GLY A 236 -9.58 -25.81 2.24
C GLY A 236 -9.20 -26.10 0.80
N PRO A 237 -8.42 -25.21 0.15
CA PRO A 237 -7.91 -25.46 -1.18
C PRO A 237 -6.98 -26.68 -1.17
N THR A 238 -7.19 -27.59 -2.12
CA THR A 238 -6.34 -28.77 -2.37
C THR A 238 -5.54 -28.62 -3.67
N THR A 239 -6.00 -27.75 -4.57
CA THR A 239 -5.35 -27.46 -5.85
C THR A 239 -5.36 -25.96 -6.12
N ILE A 240 -4.22 -25.40 -6.56
CA ILE A 240 -4.14 -24.09 -7.20
C ILE A 240 -4.38 -24.26 -8.70
N VAL A 241 -5.30 -23.48 -9.25
CA VAL A 241 -5.57 -23.42 -10.69
C VAL A 241 -4.81 -22.22 -11.27
N THR A 242 -3.98 -22.49 -12.27
CA THR A 242 -3.22 -21.47 -13.00
C THR A 242 -3.57 -21.47 -14.49
N ASP A 243 -3.13 -20.44 -15.21
CA ASP A 243 -3.16 -20.41 -16.68
C ASP A 243 -2.25 -21.45 -17.35
N ALA A 244 -1.29 -22.02 -16.61
CA ALA A 244 -0.40 -23.08 -17.07
C ALA A 244 -0.78 -24.49 -16.56
N GLY A 245 -1.96 -24.63 -15.94
CA GLY A 245 -2.47 -25.90 -15.41
C GLY A 245 -2.68 -25.93 -13.90
N LYS A 246 -2.98 -27.12 -13.39
CA LYS A 246 -3.34 -27.35 -11.98
C LYS A 246 -2.13 -27.80 -11.17
N ARG A 247 -2.05 -27.38 -9.91
CA ARG A 247 -0.96 -27.76 -8.99
C ARG A 247 -1.54 -28.13 -7.62
N PRO A 248 -1.21 -29.31 -7.07
CA PRO A 248 -1.65 -29.67 -5.72
C PRO A 248 -1.04 -28.70 -4.70
N VAL A 249 -1.80 -28.37 -3.66
CA VAL A 249 -1.33 -27.49 -2.59
C VAL A 249 -1.78 -27.99 -1.24
N GLU A 250 -0.92 -27.81 -0.25
CA GLU A 250 -1.20 -28.13 1.15
C GLU A 250 -1.44 -26.88 1.97
N ARG A 251 -0.59 -25.86 1.80
CA ARG A 251 -0.68 -24.55 2.45
C ARG A 251 -0.47 -23.44 1.44
N VAL A 252 -1.26 -22.38 1.55
CA VAL A 252 -1.23 -21.23 0.64
C VAL A 252 -0.99 -19.95 1.41
N VAL A 253 0.01 -19.16 0.99
CA VAL A 253 0.12 -17.74 1.36
C VAL A 253 -0.31 -16.89 0.19
N LEU A 254 -1.35 -16.08 0.36
CA LEU A 254 -1.79 -15.12 -0.64
C LEU A 254 -1.11 -13.77 -0.41
N ALA A 255 -0.17 -13.42 -1.29
CA ALA A 255 0.61 -12.18 -1.29
C ALA A 255 0.59 -11.49 -2.67
N ALA A 256 -0.49 -11.66 -3.43
CA ALA A 256 -0.62 -11.28 -4.84
C ALA A 256 -0.92 -9.78 -5.07
N GLY A 257 -0.44 -8.89 -4.19
CA GLY A 257 -0.64 -7.44 -4.30
C GLY A 257 -2.12 -7.07 -4.50
N ALA A 258 -2.41 -6.24 -5.49
CA ALA A 258 -3.77 -5.75 -5.77
C ALA A 258 -4.72 -6.84 -6.30
N TRP A 259 -4.20 -7.93 -6.86
CA TRP A 259 -4.98 -9.10 -7.29
C TRP A 259 -5.43 -10.01 -6.15
N SER A 260 -4.95 -9.77 -4.92
CA SER A 260 -5.31 -10.57 -3.75
C SER A 260 -6.80 -10.49 -3.40
N GLY A 261 -7.49 -9.39 -3.72
CA GLY A 261 -8.91 -9.22 -3.42
C GLY A 261 -9.78 -10.27 -4.10
N GLU A 262 -9.60 -10.47 -5.41
CA GLU A 262 -10.36 -11.45 -6.20
C GLU A 262 -10.00 -12.89 -5.82
N LEU A 263 -8.72 -13.16 -5.53
CA LEU A 263 -8.27 -14.49 -5.08
C LEU A 263 -8.79 -14.82 -3.67
N ALA A 264 -8.77 -13.86 -2.74
CA ALA A 264 -9.31 -14.04 -1.39
C ALA A 264 -10.82 -14.33 -1.44
N LYS A 265 -11.55 -13.67 -2.35
CA LYS A 265 -12.99 -13.92 -2.57
C LYS A 265 -13.26 -15.36 -3.01
N LYS A 266 -12.41 -15.93 -3.87
CA LYS A 266 -12.48 -17.35 -4.27
C LYS A 266 -12.19 -18.32 -3.11
N LEU A 267 -11.44 -17.86 -2.12
CA LEU A 267 -11.20 -18.55 -0.84
C LEU A 267 -12.28 -18.22 0.22
N GLY A 268 -13.39 -17.60 -0.17
CA GLY A 268 -14.52 -17.28 0.71
C GLY A 268 -14.30 -16.09 1.64
N THR A 269 -13.23 -15.31 1.45
CA THR A 269 -12.93 -14.10 2.25
C THR A 269 -13.08 -12.86 1.39
N ARG A 270 -14.00 -11.96 1.74
CA ARG A 270 -14.08 -10.65 1.08
C ARG A 270 -13.15 -9.68 1.81
N VAL A 271 -12.49 -8.78 1.08
CA VAL A 271 -11.72 -7.66 1.62
C VAL A 271 -12.04 -6.41 0.81
N PRO A 272 -12.30 -5.24 1.42
CA PRO A 272 -12.41 -3.98 0.67
C PRO A 272 -10.99 -3.59 0.22
N LEU A 273 -10.48 -4.27 -0.81
CA LEU A 273 -9.19 -3.99 -1.41
C LEU A 273 -9.44 -3.35 -2.77
N ASP A 274 -8.83 -2.20 -3.02
CA ASP A 274 -8.87 -1.55 -4.32
C ASP A 274 -7.44 -1.20 -4.78
N SER A 275 -7.29 -0.89 -6.05
CA SER A 275 -6.04 -0.46 -6.65
C SER A 275 -5.90 1.06 -6.57
N GLU A 276 -5.06 1.53 -5.66
CA GLU A 276 -4.54 2.90 -5.69
C GLU A 276 -3.45 3.00 -6.77
N ARG A 277 -3.83 3.29 -8.02
CA ARG A 277 -2.89 3.34 -9.14
C ARG A 277 -1.89 4.47 -8.91
N GLY A 278 -0.60 4.14 -8.90
CA GLY A 278 0.49 5.08 -8.67
C GLY A 278 1.30 5.31 -9.92
N TYR A 279 1.80 6.53 -10.06
CA TYR A 279 2.59 6.95 -11.21
C TYR A 279 3.98 7.38 -10.76
N HIS A 280 4.97 7.12 -11.61
CA HIS A 280 6.26 7.77 -11.50
C HIS A 280 6.83 8.08 -12.88
N VAL A 281 7.77 9.02 -12.89
CA VAL A 281 8.72 9.19 -13.98
C VAL A 281 10.13 8.87 -13.47
N MET A 282 10.90 8.19 -14.29
CA MET A 282 12.35 8.04 -14.12
C MET A 282 13.02 8.93 -15.14
N VAL A 283 13.78 9.93 -14.68
CA VAL A 283 14.64 10.73 -15.53
C VAL A 283 16.01 10.06 -15.55
N THR A 284 16.28 9.31 -16.62
CA THR A 284 17.45 8.44 -16.73
C THR A 284 18.72 9.28 -16.83
N GLY A 285 19.76 8.91 -16.07
CA GLY A 285 21.04 9.61 -16.02
C GLY A 285 21.01 10.96 -15.31
N ALA A 286 19.86 11.40 -14.78
CA ALA A 286 19.79 12.65 -14.04
C ALA A 286 20.43 12.51 -12.66
N ASP A 287 21.49 13.28 -12.44
CA ASP A 287 22.07 13.51 -11.12
C ASP A 287 21.87 14.98 -10.73
N VAL A 288 20.93 15.21 -9.81
CA VAL A 288 20.64 16.55 -9.27
C VAL A 288 21.40 16.80 -7.97
N GLY A 289 22.22 15.86 -7.50
CA GLY A 289 22.91 15.90 -6.22
C GLY A 289 22.03 15.57 -5.00
N LEU A 290 20.81 15.07 -5.21
CA LEU A 290 19.88 14.70 -4.14
C LEU A 290 20.42 13.53 -3.33
N ARG A 291 20.58 13.71 -2.01
CA ARG A 291 21.15 12.70 -1.11
C ARG A 291 20.07 11.96 -0.33
N ILE A 292 19.03 12.68 0.08
CA ILE A 292 17.95 12.20 0.95
C ILE A 292 16.65 12.18 0.15
N GLN A 293 15.92 11.06 0.17
CA GLN A 293 14.57 11.03 -0.37
C GLN A 293 13.73 12.17 0.22
N THR A 294 13.16 12.99 -0.67
CA THR A 294 12.50 14.24 -0.29
C THR A 294 11.06 14.27 -0.79
N LEU A 295 10.11 14.50 0.11
CA LEU A 295 8.70 14.76 -0.20
C LEU A 295 8.41 16.26 -0.22
N SER A 296 7.76 16.75 -1.27
CA SER A 296 7.09 18.06 -1.20
C SER A 296 5.76 17.92 -0.49
N ALA A 297 5.62 18.59 0.66
CA ALA A 297 4.44 18.49 1.50
C ALA A 297 3.21 19.14 0.85
N GLU A 298 3.36 20.27 0.16
CA GLU A 298 2.27 20.97 -0.52
C GLU A 298 1.89 20.29 -1.83
N ARG A 299 2.89 19.90 -2.65
CA ARG A 299 2.69 19.35 -3.99
C ARG A 299 2.44 17.83 -4.01
N LYS A 300 2.62 17.14 -2.88
CA LYS A 300 2.27 15.72 -2.68
C LYS A 300 2.96 14.74 -3.64
N PHE A 301 4.23 14.99 -3.95
CA PHE A 301 5.09 14.06 -4.66
C PHE A 301 6.42 13.86 -3.93
N VAL A 302 7.12 12.79 -4.29
CA VAL A 302 8.43 12.43 -3.75
C VAL A 302 9.46 12.38 -4.85
N ALA A 303 10.64 12.92 -4.57
CA ALA A 303 11.85 12.77 -5.36
C ALA A 303 12.81 11.81 -4.65
N SER A 304 13.37 10.87 -5.40
CA SER A 304 14.28 9.86 -4.85
C SER A 304 15.47 9.65 -5.78
N PRO A 305 16.70 9.70 -5.25
CA PRO A 305 17.88 9.33 -6.01
C PRO A 305 17.88 7.81 -6.20
N MET A 306 17.96 7.38 -7.46
CA MET A 306 17.97 5.99 -7.89
C MET A 306 19.25 5.72 -8.65
N GLU A 307 19.62 4.45 -8.80
CA GLU A 307 20.82 4.08 -9.58
C GLU A 307 20.73 4.49 -11.05
N GLU A 308 19.52 4.48 -11.61
CA GLU A 308 19.28 4.86 -13.00
C GLU A 308 19.12 6.37 -13.19
N GLY A 309 19.03 7.16 -12.11
CA GLY A 309 18.84 8.61 -12.17
C GLY A 309 17.86 9.13 -11.11
N LEU A 310 17.01 10.09 -11.48
CA LEU A 310 16.05 10.69 -10.55
C LEU A 310 14.64 10.14 -10.76
N ARG A 311 14.07 9.52 -9.71
CA ARG A 311 12.66 9.08 -9.72
C ARG A 311 11.78 10.12 -9.04
N LEU A 312 10.75 10.56 -9.76
CA LEU A 312 9.69 11.42 -9.25
C LEU A 312 8.40 10.60 -9.22
N ALA A 313 7.88 10.33 -8.03
CA ALA A 313 6.72 9.47 -7.83
C ALA A 313 5.64 10.20 -7.04
N GLY A 314 4.38 9.90 -7.33
CA GLY A 314 3.28 10.52 -6.64
C GLY A 314 1.95 10.26 -7.33
N THR A 315 0.94 11.01 -6.89
CA THR A 315 -0.45 10.91 -7.32
C THR A 315 -1.10 9.56 -7.02
N VAL A 316 -2.43 9.57 -6.95
CA VAL A 316 -3.28 8.37 -6.82
C VAL A 316 -4.40 8.49 -7.85
N GLU A 317 -4.61 7.43 -8.63
CA GLU A 317 -5.82 7.24 -9.43
C GLU A 317 -6.61 6.02 -8.91
N ILE A 318 -7.91 6.21 -8.70
CA ILE A 318 -8.86 5.14 -8.41
C ILE A 318 -9.64 4.85 -9.71
N ALA A 319 -9.27 3.76 -10.37
CA ALA A 319 -9.86 3.34 -11.65
C ALA A 319 -9.92 1.81 -11.82
N GLY A 320 -9.76 1.06 -10.73
CA GLY A 320 -9.72 -0.41 -10.75
C GLY A 320 -8.43 -0.98 -11.35
N LEU A 321 -8.47 -2.26 -11.70
CA LEU A 321 -7.32 -3.01 -12.22
C LEU A 321 -7.17 -2.95 -13.74
N GLU A 322 -8.27 -2.75 -14.47
CA GLU A 322 -8.32 -2.95 -15.93
C GLU A 322 -8.20 -1.66 -16.75
N ALA A 323 -8.41 -0.48 -16.14
CA ALA A 323 -8.37 0.78 -16.88
C ALA A 323 -6.97 1.04 -17.48
N PRO A 324 -6.84 1.64 -18.67
CA PRO A 324 -5.53 2.01 -19.22
C PRO A 324 -4.85 3.09 -18.36
N PRO A 325 -3.50 3.18 -18.35
CA PRO A 325 -2.77 4.23 -17.64
C PRO A 325 -3.14 5.63 -18.13
N ASN A 326 -3.19 6.61 -17.23
CA ASN A 326 -3.26 8.03 -17.54
C ASN A 326 -1.89 8.69 -17.35
N PHE A 327 -1.05 8.66 -18.38
CA PHE A 327 0.33 9.14 -18.29
C PHE A 327 0.49 10.66 -18.11
N ALA A 328 -0.57 11.45 -18.33
CA ALA A 328 -0.56 12.88 -17.96
C ALA A 328 -0.27 13.07 -16.46
N ARG A 329 -0.65 12.09 -15.61
CA ARG A 329 -0.35 12.07 -14.18
C ARG A 329 1.15 11.92 -13.90
N ALA A 330 1.85 11.16 -14.73
CA ALA A 330 3.31 11.05 -14.67
C ALA A 330 3.98 12.35 -15.15
N ASP A 331 3.44 12.99 -16.19
CA ASP A 331 3.99 14.23 -16.74
C ASP A 331 3.91 15.41 -15.76
N ILE A 332 2.85 15.48 -14.94
CA ILE A 332 2.75 16.44 -13.82
C ILE A 332 3.95 16.29 -12.88
N LEU A 333 4.36 15.06 -12.56
CA LEU A 333 5.50 14.81 -11.66
C LEU A 333 6.80 15.37 -12.25
N LEU A 334 7.00 15.24 -13.57
CA LEU A 334 8.18 15.82 -14.24
C LEU A 334 8.18 17.35 -14.17
N HIS A 335 7.01 17.98 -14.39
CA HIS A 335 6.87 19.44 -14.25
C HIS A 335 7.22 19.90 -12.83
N GLN A 336 6.67 19.23 -11.82
CA GLN A 336 6.93 19.53 -10.41
C GLN A 336 8.40 19.27 -10.03
N GLY A 337 9.03 18.22 -10.59
CA GLY A 337 10.44 17.91 -10.39
C GLY A 337 11.38 19.00 -10.90
N ARG A 338 11.08 19.62 -12.05
CA ARG A 338 11.84 20.79 -12.56
C ARG A 338 11.75 22.00 -11.65
N GLN A 339 10.64 22.18 -10.94
CA GLN A 339 10.49 23.25 -9.95
C GLN A 339 11.25 22.95 -8.65
N MET A 340 11.33 21.67 -8.26
CA MET A 340 12.10 21.24 -7.08
C MET A 340 13.62 21.26 -7.33
N PHE A 341 14.07 20.98 -8.55
CA PHE A 341 15.48 20.91 -8.95
C PHE A 341 15.72 21.78 -10.20
N PRO A 342 16.08 23.07 -10.05
CA PRO A 342 16.29 23.98 -11.17
C PRO A 342 17.41 23.53 -12.13
N GLN A 343 18.37 22.77 -11.62
CA GLN A 343 19.49 22.18 -12.36
C GLN A 343 19.14 20.86 -13.07
N LEU A 344 17.91 20.36 -12.94
CA LEU A 344 17.50 19.09 -13.54
C LEU A 344 17.55 19.16 -15.07
N GLN A 345 18.55 18.50 -15.65
CA GLN A 345 18.62 18.24 -17.07
C GLN A 345 17.74 17.03 -17.40
N VAL A 346 16.75 17.23 -18.26
CA VAL A 346 15.81 16.18 -18.64
C VAL A 346 16.31 15.48 -19.89
N GLY A 347 16.92 14.30 -19.70
CA GLY A 347 17.24 13.37 -20.76
C GLY A 347 16.08 12.42 -21.07
N GLU A 348 16.37 11.13 -21.19
CA GLU A 348 15.35 10.09 -21.41
C GLU A 348 14.41 9.99 -20.19
N VAL A 349 13.10 10.07 -20.43
CA VAL A 349 12.08 9.94 -19.40
C VAL A 349 11.28 8.66 -19.61
N LYS A 350 11.36 7.73 -18.65
CA LYS A 350 10.51 6.55 -18.61
C LYS A 350 9.31 6.80 -17.71
N ARG A 351 8.11 6.53 -18.22
CA ARG A 351 6.86 6.66 -17.47
C ARG A 351 6.41 5.29 -17.01
N TRP A 352 5.85 5.22 -15.81
CA TRP A 352 5.37 3.97 -15.24
C TRP A 352 4.08 4.17 -14.45
N MET A 353 3.26 3.13 -14.44
CA MET A 353 2.06 3.01 -13.60
C MET A 353 2.02 1.62 -12.98
N GLY A 354 1.61 1.54 -11.71
CA GLY A 354 1.32 0.26 -11.09
C GLY A 354 0.25 0.30 -10.02
N HIS A 355 -0.16 -0.90 -9.60
CA HIS A 355 -1.32 -1.12 -8.75
C HIS A 355 -0.92 -1.30 -7.29
N ARG A 356 -1.07 -0.25 -6.47
CA ARG A 356 -0.86 -0.36 -5.02
C ARG A 356 -2.10 -0.99 -4.37
N PRO A 357 -1.96 -2.06 -3.56
CA PRO A 357 -3.09 -2.73 -2.92
C PRO A 357 -3.58 -1.93 -1.72
N GLY A 358 -4.54 -1.03 -1.93
CA GLY A 358 -5.06 -0.10 -0.94
C GLY A 358 -6.21 -0.65 -0.13
N THR A 359 -6.08 -0.65 1.19
CA THR A 359 -7.20 -0.85 2.12
C THR A 359 -7.70 0.50 2.65
N PRO A 360 -9.01 0.63 2.98
CA PRO A 360 -9.57 1.91 3.43
C PRO A 360 -8.94 2.47 4.69
N ASP A 361 -8.40 1.61 5.55
CA ASP A 361 -7.77 1.98 6.82
C ASP A 361 -6.24 1.96 6.74
N SER A 362 -5.64 1.80 5.56
CA SER A 362 -4.18 1.69 5.35
C SER A 362 -3.48 0.51 6.04
N ILE A 363 -4.20 -0.30 6.82
CA ILE A 363 -3.65 -1.48 7.51
C ILE A 363 -3.70 -2.66 6.54
N PRO A 364 -2.61 -3.44 6.38
CA PRO A 364 -2.62 -4.65 5.57
C PRO A 364 -3.44 -5.78 6.20
N VAL A 365 -3.75 -6.80 5.41
CA VAL A 365 -4.36 -8.04 5.85
C VAL A 365 -3.26 -9.08 6.01
N ILE A 366 -2.89 -9.33 7.27
CA ILE A 366 -1.87 -10.30 7.69
C ILE A 366 -2.48 -11.25 8.70
N ASP A 367 -3.01 -12.39 8.25
CA ASP A 367 -3.66 -13.35 9.15
C ASP A 367 -3.86 -14.74 8.53
N VAL A 368 -4.27 -15.71 9.36
CA VAL A 368 -4.86 -16.98 8.89
C VAL A 368 -6.29 -16.71 8.43
N SER A 369 -6.73 -17.42 7.39
CA SER A 369 -8.13 -17.42 7.00
C SER A 369 -9.01 -17.94 8.14
N GLN A 370 -10.11 -17.25 8.41
CA GLN A 370 -11.10 -17.69 9.39
C GLN A 370 -11.85 -18.96 8.95
N ARG A 371 -11.83 -19.25 7.64
CA ARG A 371 -12.54 -20.37 7.05
C ARG A 371 -11.64 -21.60 6.88
N TYR A 372 -10.36 -21.40 6.58
CA TYR A 372 -9.44 -22.47 6.20
C TYR A 372 -8.10 -22.32 6.90
N ARG A 373 -7.72 -23.32 7.71
CA ARG A 373 -6.48 -23.27 8.51
C ARG A 373 -5.21 -23.32 7.67
N ASN A 374 -5.30 -23.78 6.43
CA ASN A 374 -4.18 -23.87 5.51
C ASN A 374 -4.03 -22.67 4.57
N VAL A 375 -4.79 -21.60 4.79
CA VAL A 375 -4.75 -20.37 3.99
C VAL A 375 -4.29 -19.20 4.86
N PHE A 376 -3.29 -18.48 4.37
CA PHE A 376 -2.68 -17.32 5.01
C PHE A 376 -2.75 -16.11 4.08
N PHE A 377 -2.96 -14.93 4.66
CA PHE A 377 -3.05 -13.67 3.93
C PHE A 377 -1.86 -12.78 4.29
N ALA A 378 -1.29 -12.12 3.28
CA ALA A 378 -0.21 -11.15 3.40
C ALA A 378 -0.32 -10.11 2.26
N PHE A 379 -1.36 -9.27 2.27
CA PHE A 379 -1.61 -8.28 1.21
C PHE A 379 -2.22 -6.99 1.75
N GLY A 380 -2.45 -5.99 0.89
CA GLY A 380 -3.09 -4.73 1.32
C GLY A 380 -2.14 -3.69 1.93
N HIS A 381 -0.85 -3.75 1.60
CA HIS A 381 0.18 -2.88 2.16
C HIS A 381 0.19 -1.44 1.60
N GLY A 382 -0.74 -1.11 0.68
CA GLY A 382 -0.85 0.21 0.07
C GLY A 382 0.49 0.74 -0.44
N HIS A 383 0.89 1.89 0.08
CA HIS A 383 2.12 2.60 -0.29
C HIS A 383 3.35 2.08 0.48
N GLN A 384 3.14 1.26 1.50
CA GLN A 384 4.14 0.88 2.51
C GLN A 384 4.71 -0.52 2.27
N GLY A 385 4.48 -1.11 1.10
CA GLY A 385 4.87 -2.49 0.79
C GLY A 385 6.37 -2.78 0.91
N LEU A 386 7.26 -1.84 0.54
CA LEU A 386 8.70 -2.01 0.76
C LEU A 386 9.06 -1.92 2.25
N ILE A 387 8.34 -1.13 3.04
CA ILE A 387 8.61 -0.96 4.47
C ILE A 387 8.18 -2.21 5.23
N ALA A 388 6.95 -2.65 5.03
CA ALA A 388 6.41 -3.88 5.60
C ALA A 388 7.00 -5.15 4.95
N GLY A 389 7.77 -5.00 3.87
CA GLY A 389 8.40 -6.07 3.10
C GLY A 389 9.19 -7.04 3.95
N SER A 390 9.81 -6.58 5.05
CA SER A 390 10.60 -7.43 5.93
C SER A 390 9.85 -7.90 7.18
N SER A 391 8.96 -7.08 7.75
CA SER A 391 8.28 -7.37 9.02
C SER A 391 6.95 -8.14 8.86
N ALA A 392 6.17 -7.86 7.81
CA ALA A 392 4.92 -8.58 7.55
C ALA A 392 5.13 -10.09 7.32
N PRO A 393 6.17 -10.52 6.56
CA PRO A 393 6.54 -11.93 6.43
C PRO A 393 6.79 -12.67 7.74
N ILE A 394 7.41 -12.01 8.74
CA ILE A 394 7.68 -12.62 10.05
C ILE A 394 6.36 -12.91 10.76
N ALA A 395 5.43 -11.96 10.72
CA ALA A 395 4.11 -12.13 11.30
C ALA A 395 3.28 -13.23 10.60
N SER A 396 3.35 -13.31 9.27
CA SER A 396 2.75 -14.40 8.50
C SER A 396 3.39 -15.74 8.84
N SER A 397 4.72 -15.80 8.89
CA SER A 397 5.48 -17.02 9.19
C SER A 397 5.22 -17.49 10.63
N GLN A 398 5.08 -16.58 11.59
CA GLN A 398 4.66 -16.87 12.97
C GLN A 398 3.29 -17.52 13.07
N LYS A 399 2.35 -17.11 12.23
CA LYS A 399 1.02 -17.73 12.16
C LYS A 399 1.05 -19.11 11.50
N ILE A 400 2.01 -19.36 10.59
CA ILE A 400 2.21 -20.64 9.90
C ILE A 400 2.96 -21.65 10.78
N ALA A 401 3.92 -21.16 11.55
CA ALA A 401 4.74 -21.91 12.49
C ALA A 401 4.82 -21.12 13.81
N PRO A 402 3.96 -21.40 14.81
CA PRO A 402 3.99 -20.70 16.10
C PRO A 402 5.33 -20.84 16.87
N SER A 403 6.14 -21.84 16.51
CA SER A 403 7.52 -22.01 17.00
C SER A 403 8.48 -20.94 16.52
N LEU A 404 8.08 -20.10 15.54
CA LEU A 404 8.84 -18.99 14.97
C LEU A 404 8.90 -17.81 15.96
N LEU A 405 9.48 -18.04 17.13
CA LEU A 405 9.95 -16.98 18.01
C LEU A 405 11.19 -16.34 17.37
N ILE A 406 11.01 -15.61 16.27
CA ILE A 406 11.96 -14.59 15.85
C ILE A 406 11.91 -13.50 16.93
N ARG A 407 12.72 -13.69 17.98
CA ARG A 407 13.01 -12.70 19.02
C ARG A 407 13.93 -11.63 18.44
N ILE A 408 13.48 -10.89 17.44
CA ILE A 408 14.09 -9.59 17.13
C ILE A 408 13.53 -8.62 18.18
N GLY A 409 14.30 -8.38 19.24
CA GLY A 409 13.95 -7.46 20.33
C GLY A 409 13.07 -8.03 21.46
N GLY A 410 12.84 -9.34 21.53
CA GLY A 410 12.18 -9.98 22.68
C GLY A 410 10.66 -9.79 22.81
N GLU A 411 10.00 -9.09 21.89
CA GLU A 411 8.56 -8.81 21.94
C GLU A 411 7.73 -9.68 20.98
N SER A 412 6.51 -10.05 21.39
CA SER A 412 5.55 -10.76 20.55
C SER A 412 4.83 -9.78 19.60
N TRP A 413 4.98 -10.00 18.29
CA TRP A 413 4.44 -9.16 17.21
C TRP A 413 2.92 -9.26 17.01
N LEU A 414 2.25 -10.06 17.84
CA LEU A 414 0.90 -10.55 17.60
C LEU A 414 -0.22 -9.53 17.89
N CYS A 415 0.08 -8.42 18.57
CA CYS A 415 -1.01 -7.69 19.25
C CYS A 415 -1.77 -6.65 18.41
N ALA A 416 -1.32 -6.28 17.20
CA ALA A 416 -1.96 -5.21 16.42
C ALA A 416 -2.42 -5.56 15.00
N MET A 417 -1.98 -6.70 14.44
CA MET A 417 -2.37 -7.11 13.09
C MET A 417 -3.73 -7.80 13.11
N ARG A 418 -4.74 -7.10 12.61
CA ARG A 418 -6.11 -7.60 12.52
C ARG A 418 -6.29 -8.34 11.20
N GLY A 419 -6.95 -9.48 11.23
CA GLY A 419 -7.40 -10.17 10.03
C GLY A 419 -8.51 -9.43 9.29
N PRO A 420 -9.05 -10.03 8.21
CA PRO A 420 -10.12 -9.45 7.43
C PRO A 420 -11.28 -8.95 8.31
N ALA A 421 -11.72 -9.75 9.30
CA ALA A 421 -12.95 -9.53 10.07
C ALA A 421 -13.19 -8.10 10.60
N ARG A 422 -12.13 -7.30 10.79
CA ARG A 422 -12.23 -5.88 11.15
C ARG A 422 -13.16 -5.05 10.24
N TYR A 423 -13.36 -5.43 8.98
CA TYR A 423 -14.21 -4.66 8.06
C TYR A 423 -15.70 -5.03 8.14
N TRP A 424 -16.06 -6.11 8.84
CA TRP A 424 -17.44 -6.58 9.01
C TRP A 424 -17.74 -6.81 10.49
N PRO A 425 -17.66 -5.77 11.34
CA PRO A 425 -18.10 -5.91 12.72
C PRO A 425 -19.61 -6.17 12.75
N ASP A 426 -20.04 -6.97 13.73
CA ASP A 426 -21.46 -7.14 14.01
C ASP A 426 -22.09 -5.78 14.37
N ASN A 427 -23.11 -5.43 13.59
CA ASN A 427 -24.19 -4.46 13.86
C ASN A 427 -24.02 -2.93 13.75
N SER A 428 -22.85 -2.27 13.72
CA SER A 428 -22.82 -0.78 13.65
C SER A 428 -22.34 -0.18 12.32
N THR A 429 -21.23 -0.65 11.75
CA THR A 429 -20.68 -0.11 10.48
C THR A 429 -21.51 -0.56 9.26
N ASN A 430 -22.22 -1.69 9.39
CA ASN A 430 -23.12 -2.19 8.36
C ASN A 430 -24.37 -1.32 8.17
N LEU A 431 -24.78 -0.47 9.12
CA LEU A 431 -26.01 0.32 8.96
C LEU A 431 -25.92 1.36 7.85
N ILE A 432 -24.75 2.01 7.70
CA ILE A 432 -24.53 3.00 6.62
C ILE A 432 -24.50 2.28 5.27
N LEU A 433 -23.75 1.18 5.16
CA LEU A 433 -23.62 0.43 3.90
C LEU A 433 -24.88 -0.36 3.53
N ARG A 434 -25.66 -0.86 4.49
CA ARG A 434 -26.97 -1.50 4.25
C ARG A 434 -28.00 -0.50 3.75
N ARG A 435 -27.98 0.76 4.25
CA ARG A 435 -28.86 1.83 3.72
C ARG A 435 -28.53 2.18 2.26
N PHE A 436 -27.27 2.07 1.84
CA PHE A 436 -26.88 2.27 0.44
C PHE A 436 -27.04 1.02 -0.45
N GLN A 437 -26.94 -0.20 0.10
CA GLN A 437 -27.20 -1.44 -0.67
C GLN A 437 -28.64 -1.52 -1.22
N ILE A 438 -29.61 -0.87 -0.58
CA ILE A 438 -30.99 -0.81 -1.07
C ILE A 438 -31.08 -0.04 -2.40
N VAL A 439 -30.13 0.87 -2.71
CA VAL A 439 -30.15 1.66 -3.96
C VAL A 439 -29.51 0.91 -5.13
N SER A 440 -28.70 -0.13 -4.88
CA SER A 440 -28.01 -0.88 -5.95
C SER A 440 -28.77 -2.12 -6.44
N ALA A 441 -29.94 -2.43 -5.87
CA ALA A 441 -30.75 -3.58 -6.25
C ALA A 441 -31.97 -3.15 -7.11
N ALA A 442 -31.73 -2.56 -8.27
CA ALA A 442 -32.75 -2.46 -9.31
C ALA A 442 -32.58 -3.65 -10.27
N HIS A 443 -33.50 -4.62 -10.19
CA HIS A 443 -33.61 -5.73 -11.13
C HIS A 443 -33.92 -5.23 -12.55
N PRO A 444 -33.33 -5.81 -13.61
CA PRO A 444 -33.69 -5.51 -14.98
C PRO A 444 -34.95 -6.30 -15.36
N GLY A 445 -36.10 -5.65 -15.33
CA GLY A 445 -37.32 -6.25 -15.88
C GLY A 445 -38.61 -5.66 -15.33
N THR A 446 -39.11 -4.59 -15.96
CA THR A 446 -40.54 -4.40 -16.28
C THR A 446 -40.73 -3.11 -17.09
N LYS A 447 -41.54 -3.19 -18.14
CA LYS A 447 -41.86 -2.12 -19.10
C LYS A 447 -42.92 -1.15 -18.53
N LYS A 448 -42.76 0.14 -18.89
CA LYS A 448 -43.75 1.23 -19.09
C LYS A 448 -45.09 1.17 -18.32
N ASN A 449 -45.36 2.18 -17.46
CA ASN A 449 -46.39 3.20 -17.75
C ASN A 449 -46.41 4.39 -16.77
N ARG A 450 -47.02 5.46 -17.28
CA ARG A 450 -47.21 6.85 -16.86
C ARG A 450 -47.76 7.17 -15.44
N TYR A 451 -47.35 8.36 -14.97
CA TYR A 451 -47.95 9.32 -14.01
C TYR A 451 -48.32 8.88 -12.56
N GLY A 452 -47.81 9.64 -11.58
CA GLY A 452 -48.40 9.75 -10.23
C GLY A 452 -47.39 9.61 -9.08
N LEU A 453 -46.70 10.68 -8.70
CA LEU A 453 -45.91 10.74 -7.46
C LEU A 453 -46.86 11.06 -6.29
N ALA A 454 -47.32 10.02 -5.59
CA ALA A 454 -48.00 10.17 -4.31
C ALA A 454 -46.95 10.03 -3.18
N LEU A 455 -46.65 11.16 -2.53
CA LEU A 455 -45.87 11.23 -1.30
C LEU A 455 -46.75 10.78 -0.13
N THR A 456 -46.54 9.56 0.40
CA THR A 456 -47.03 9.19 1.73
C THR A 456 -45.96 9.52 2.76
N SER A 457 -46.26 10.54 3.56
CA SER A 457 -45.46 11.01 4.69
C SER A 457 -45.45 9.95 5.79
N VAL A 458 -44.27 9.49 6.20
CA VAL A 458 -44.06 8.95 7.55
C VAL A 458 -43.24 9.97 8.31
N LYS A 459 -43.94 10.78 9.11
CA LYS A 459 -43.35 11.66 10.12
C LYS A 459 -42.60 10.81 11.15
N ASN A 460 -41.28 10.89 11.15
CA ASN A 460 -40.52 10.65 12.37
C ASN A 460 -39.46 11.73 12.52
N ARG A 461 -39.57 12.48 13.63
CA ARG A 461 -38.77 13.66 13.95
C ARG A 461 -37.32 13.25 14.20
N ASN A 462 -36.42 13.66 13.31
CA ASN A 462 -35.05 14.07 13.61
C ASN A 462 -34.50 14.82 12.39
N SER A 463 -34.52 16.15 12.49
CA SER A 463 -33.99 17.09 11.51
C SER A 463 -32.46 17.04 11.51
N ILE A 464 -31.86 16.37 10.52
CA ILE A 464 -30.46 16.58 10.05
C ILE A 464 -30.22 15.98 8.65
N VAL A 465 -31.23 15.41 7.97
CA VAL A 465 -30.99 14.57 6.76
C VAL A 465 -31.56 15.14 5.45
N ASN A 466 -32.20 16.32 5.45
CA ASN A 466 -32.84 16.84 4.23
C ASN A 466 -31.99 17.77 3.34
N GLU A 467 -30.71 18.01 3.63
CA GLU A 467 -29.85 18.86 2.78
C GLU A 467 -28.73 18.13 2.01
N THR A 468 -28.53 16.83 2.20
CA THR A 468 -27.33 16.13 1.65
C THR A 468 -27.54 15.48 0.28
N PHE A 469 -28.65 15.72 -0.42
CA PHE A 469 -28.93 15.06 -1.70
C PHE A 469 -29.29 15.98 -2.88
N HIS A 470 -29.24 17.31 -2.72
CA HIS A 470 -29.56 18.26 -3.79
C HIS A 470 -28.36 18.82 -4.57
N PHE A 471 -27.13 18.37 -4.30
CA PHE A 471 -25.92 18.92 -4.94
C PHE A 471 -25.25 18.02 -6.00
N TRP A 472 -25.91 16.93 -6.44
CA TRP A 472 -25.33 16.02 -7.42
C TRP A 472 -26.05 15.93 -8.77
N VAL A 473 -27.15 16.68 -8.95
CA VAL A 473 -27.69 17.01 -10.29
C VAL A 473 -28.26 18.44 -10.28
N LYS A 474 -27.40 19.40 -9.91
CA LYS A 474 -27.31 20.79 -10.37
C LYS A 474 -26.20 21.48 -9.62
#